data_AF-A0AAV2KBI3-F1
#
_entry.id   AF-A0AAV2KBI3-F1
#
_cell.length_a   1.000
_cell.length_b   1.000
_cell.length_c   1.000
_cell.angle_alpha   90.00
_cell.angle_beta   90.00
_cell.angle_gamma   90.00
#
_symmetry.space_group_name_H-M   'P 1'
#
loop_
_entity.id
_entity.type
_entity.pdbx_description
1 polymer ?
#
loop_
_entity_poly.entity_id
_entity_poly.type
_entity_poly.pdbx_seq_one_letter_code
_entity_poly.pdbx_strand_id
1 'polypeptide(L)' 'MWTSRCSDHVDVTRCSDHVDVTRSSDHVDVTLCSDHVDVTLCSDHVDVTLCSDHVDVTRCSDHVDVTLCSDHVNVTLL' A
#
# COMPACT_ATOMS: atom_id res chain seq x y z
N MET A 1 6.32 15.64 14.12
CA MET A 1 5.81 16.75 13.30
C MET A 1 5.04 16.11 12.15
N TRP A 2 3.73 15.95 12.31
CA TRP A 2 2.88 15.30 11.31
C TRP A 2 2.53 16.35 10.26
N THR A 3 3.22 16.34 9.14
CA THR A 3 2.79 17.10 7.97
C THR A 3 1.72 16.27 7.28
N SER A 4 0.45 16.49 7.61
CA SER A 4 -0.64 16.08 6.73
C SER A 4 -0.57 16.98 5.50
N ARG A 5 0.27 16.59 4.53
CA ARG A 5 0.20 17.15 3.19
C ARG A 5 -0.96 16.41 2.54
N CYS A 6 -2.10 17.08 2.35
CA CYS A 6 -3.02 16.66 1.30
C CYS A 6 -2.22 16.82 0.00
N SER A 7 -1.63 15.72 -0.44
CA SER A 7 -0.94 15.61 -1.72
C SER A 7 -1.91 14.87 -2.63
N ASP A 8 -2.29 15.49 -3.74
CA ASP A 8 -3.18 14.90 -4.74
C ASP A 8 -2.63 13.54 -5.24
N HIS A 9 -1.30 13.38 -5.21
CA HIS A 9 -0.59 12.17 -5.60
C HIS A 9 0.51 11.79 -4.60
N VAL A 10 0.61 10.50 -4.27
CA VAL A 10 1.68 9.96 -3.43
C VAL A 10 2.29 8.70 -4.05
N ASP A 11 3.61 8.74 -4.23
CA ASP A 11 4.41 7.62 -4.72
C ASP A 11 5.28 7.05 -3.58
N VAL A 12 5.21 5.74 -3.37
CA VAL A 12 6.03 5.03 -2.37
C VAL A 12 6.75 3.86 -3.00
N THR A 13 8.07 3.84 -2.85
CA THR A 13 8.91 2.67 -3.18
C THR A 13 9.78 2.30 -1.99
N ARG A 14 9.69 1.06 -1.51
CA ARG A 14 10.56 0.56 -0.42
C ARG A 14 10.99 -0.88 -0.65
N CYS A 15 12.20 -1.19 -0.20
CA CYS A 15 12.75 -2.54 -0.13
C CYS A 15 13.42 -2.73 1.23
N SER A 16 12.96 -3.67 2.04
CA SER A 16 13.47 -3.96 3.40
C SER A 16 13.03 -5.36 3.84
N ASP A 17 13.42 -5.85 5.01
CA ASP A 17 12.95 -7.15 5.51
C ASP A 17 11.50 -7.09 6.02
N HIS A 18 11.12 -5.94 6.62
CA HIS A 18 9.75 -5.61 7.02
C HIS A 18 9.37 -4.22 6.52
N VAL A 19 8.16 -4.06 5.98
CA VAL A 19 7.66 -2.77 5.52
C VAL A 19 6.24 -2.51 6.01
N ASP A 20 6.08 -1.40 6.73
CA ASP A 20 4.78 -0.85 7.13
C ASP A 20 4.50 0.46 6.38
N VAL A 21 3.35 0.55 5.71
CA VAL A 21 2.91 1.75 4.99
C VAL A 21 1.48 2.12 5.36
N THR A 22 1.27 3.37 5.78
CA THR A 22 -0.07 3.94 5.99
C THR A 22 -0.21 5.26 5.26
N ARG A 23 -1.02 5.35 4.20
CA ARG A 23 -1.20 6.57 3.38
C ARG A 23 -2.67 6.96 3.20
N SER A 24 -2.90 8.25 3.01
CA SER A 24 -4.18 8.81 2.60
C SER A 24 -3.96 10.02 1.69
N SER A 25 -4.56 9.97 0.50
CA SER A 25 -4.39 10.91 -0.64
C SER A 25 -5.45 10.62 -1.71
N ASP A 26 -5.63 11.48 -2.71
CA ASP A 26 -6.60 11.20 -3.80
C ASP A 26 -6.09 10.05 -4.69
N HIS A 27 -4.80 10.08 -5.07
CA HIS A 27 -4.11 9.02 -5.81
C HIS A 27 -2.90 8.49 -5.02
N VAL A 28 -2.75 7.16 -4.94
CA VAL A 28 -1.62 6.51 -4.27
C VAL A 28 -1.05 5.37 -5.09
N ASP A 29 0.25 5.48 -5.40
CA ASP A 29 1.04 4.46 -6.09
C ASP A 29 2.07 3.86 -5.12
N VAL A 30 2.03 2.54 -4.92
CA VAL A 30 2.88 1.84 -3.95
C VAL A 30 3.56 0.65 -4.60
N THR A 31 4.89 0.60 -4.52
CA THR A 31 5.70 -0.56 -4.91
C THR A 31 6.59 -1.02 -3.76
N LEU A 32 6.32 -2.19 -3.18
CA LEU A 32 7.08 -2.72 -2.04
C LEU A 32 7.67 -4.10 -2.34
N CYS A 33 8.87 -4.33 -1.82
CA CYS A 33 9.52 -5.64 -1.82
C CYS A 33 10.04 -5.93 -0.40
N SER A 34 9.59 -7.02 0.22
CA SER A 34 9.94 -7.35 1.61
C SER A 34 9.69 -8.80 1.96
N ASP A 35 10.13 -9.31 3.12
CA ASP A 35 9.66 -10.62 3.59
C ASP A 35 8.23 -10.48 4.16
N HIS A 36 7.97 -9.39 4.90
CA HIS A 36 6.65 -9.06 5.46
C HIS A 36 6.22 -7.64 5.10
N VAL A 37 5.00 -7.47 4.61
CA VAL A 37 4.44 -6.18 4.22
C VAL A 37 3.07 -5.97 4.84
N ASP A 38 2.93 -4.85 5.54
CA ASP A 38 1.67 -4.36 6.10
C ASP A 38 1.31 -3.01 5.47
N VAL A 39 0.18 -2.95 4.77
CA VAL A 39 -0.24 -1.75 4.03
C VAL A 39 -1.65 -1.32 4.44
N THR A 40 -1.83 -0.03 4.72
CA THR A 40 -3.12 0.61 4.95
C THR A 40 -3.28 1.84 4.05
N LEU A 41 -4.27 1.84 3.16
CA LEU A 41 -4.48 2.91 2.18
C LEU A 41 -5.91 3.44 2.24
N CYS A 42 -6.07 4.76 2.16
CA CYS A 42 -7.36 5.44 2.13
C CYS A 42 -7.36 6.54 1.07
N SER A 43 -7.88 6.23 -0.11
CA SER A 43 -7.69 7.03 -1.34
C SER A 43 -8.73 6.74 -2.41
N ASP A 44 -9.07 7.71 -3.26
CA ASP A 44 -10.03 7.51 -4.35
C ASP A 44 -9.46 6.53 -5.41
N HIS A 45 -8.17 6.63 -5.71
CA HIS A 45 -7.45 5.78 -6.65
C HIS A 45 -6.18 5.19 -6.03
N VAL A 46 -5.98 3.88 -6.18
CA VAL A 46 -4.84 3.17 -5.59
C VAL A 46 -4.26 2.15 -6.56
N ASP A 47 -2.97 2.30 -6.89
CA ASP A 47 -2.20 1.31 -7.63
C ASP A 47 -1.12 0.69 -6.72
N VAL A 48 -1.17 -0.63 -6.51
CA VAL A 48 -0.29 -1.32 -5.56
C VAL A 48 0.39 -2.52 -6.19
N THR A 49 1.72 -2.56 -6.12
CA THR A 49 2.55 -3.72 -6.49
C THR A 49 3.35 -4.18 -5.27
N LEU A 50 3.08 -5.39 -4.77
CA LEU A 50 3.79 -5.96 -3.61
C LEU A 50 4.45 -7.29 -4.00
N CYS A 51 5.69 -7.48 -3.55
CA CYS A 51 6.45 -8.72 -3.72
C CYS A 51 7.03 -9.15 -2.38
N SER A 52 6.41 -10.15 -1.73
CA SER A 52 6.76 -10.56 -0.36
C SER A 52 6.30 -11.94 0.03
N ASP A 53 6.92 -12.59 1.01
CA ASP A 53 6.44 -13.88 1.52
C ASP A 53 5.07 -13.72 2.20
N HIS A 54 4.91 -12.67 3.01
CA HIS A 54 3.68 -12.33 3.73
C HIS A 54 3.21 -10.91 3.42
N VAL A 55 1.93 -10.78 3.06
CA VAL A 55 1.29 -9.49 2.75
C VAL A 55 -0.06 -9.37 3.45
N ASP A 56 -0.19 -8.32 4.26
CA ASP A 56 -1.44 -7.86 4.84
C ASP A 56 -1.79 -6.47 4.28
N VAL A 57 -2.96 -6.35 3.64
CA VAL A 57 -3.41 -5.05 3.11
C VAL A 57 -4.82 -4.71 3.53
N THR A 58 -4.99 -3.52 4.10
CA THR A 58 -6.29 -2.89 4.37
C THR A 58 -6.48 -1.68 3.48
N ARG A 59 -7.62 -1.57 2.79
CA ARG A 59 -7.91 -0.41 1.94
C ARG A 59 -9.33 0.12 2.13
N CYS A 60 -9.47 1.42 1.90
CA CYS A 60 -10.74 2.15 1.78
C CYS A 60 -10.61 3.04 0.53
N SER A 61 -11.11 2.56 -0.61
CA SER A 61 -10.85 3.17 -1.92
C SER A 61 -11.93 2.86 -2.96
N ASP A 62 -12.18 3.81 -3.86
CA ASP A 62 -13.19 3.67 -4.92
C ASP A 62 -12.67 2.90 -6.14
N HIS A 63 -11.41 3.16 -6.54
CA HIS A 63 -10.75 2.53 -7.67
C HIS A 63 -9.40 1.95 -7.27
N VAL A 64 -9.18 0.67 -7.56
CA VAL A 64 -8.03 -0.07 -7.04
C VAL A 64 -7.50 -1.07 -8.06
N ASP A 65 -6.21 -0.97 -8.38
CA ASP A 65 -5.45 -2.00 -9.09
C ASP A 65 -4.35 -2.57 -8.18
N VAL A 66 -4.34 -3.90 -8.01
CA VAL A 66 -3.37 -4.58 -7.13
C VAL A 66 -2.71 -5.74 -7.83
N THR A 67 -1.38 -5.74 -7.84
CA THR A 67 -0.54 -6.87 -8.21
C THR A 67 0.20 -7.38 -6.97
N LEU A 68 -0.05 -8.63 -6.60
CA LEU A 68 0.61 -9.28 -5.45
C LEU A 68 1.39 -10.49 -5.93
N CYS A 69 2.66 -10.57 -5.56
CA CYS A 69 3.51 -11.73 -5.72
C CYS A 69 3.94 -12.21 -4.34
N SER A 70 3.15 -13.13 -3.76
CA SER A 70 3.33 -13.55 -2.38
C SER A 70 2.84 -14.96 -2.09
N ASP A 71 3.48 -15.61 -1.11
CA ASP A 71 3.07 -16.93 -0.63
C ASP A 71 1.81 -16.86 0.23
N HIS A 72 1.72 -15.83 1.08
CA HIS A 72 0.59 -15.59 1.96
C HIS A 72 0.05 -14.17 1.79
N VAL A 73 -1.25 -14.07 1.52
CA VAL A 73 -1.92 -12.80 1.26
C VAL A 73 -3.23 -12.72 2.05
N ASN A 74 -3.41 -11.58 2.71
CA ASN A 74 -4.67 -11.17 3.30
C ASN A 74 -5.03 -9.75 2.85
N VAL A 75 -6.21 -9.60 2.27
CA VAL A 75 -6.72 -8.31 1.77
C VAL A 75 -8.08 -8.02 2.38
N THR A 76 -8.16 -6.90 3.09
CA THR A 76 -9.40 -6.36 3.63
C THR A 76 -9.78 -5.10 2.86
N LEU A 77 -11.01 -5.08 2.35
CA LEU A 77 -11.64 -3.91 1.72
C LEU A 77 -12.73 -3.40 2.65
N LEU A 78 -12.66 -2.11 2.99
CA LEU A 78 -13.62 -1.37 3.80
C LEU A 78 -14.46 -0.46 2.90
#